data_AF-A0A5C6FEI4-F1
#
_entry.id   AF-A0A5C6FEI4-F1
#
_cell.length_a   1.000
_cell.length_b   1.000
_cell.length_c   1.000
_cell.angle_alpha   90.00
_cell.angle_beta   90.00
_cell.angle_gamma   90.00
#
_symmetry.space_group_name_H-M   'P 1'
#
loop_
_entity.id
_entity.type
_entity.pdbx_description
1 polymer ?
#
loop_
_entity_poly.entity_id
_entity_poly.type
_entity_poly.pdbx_seq_one_letter_code
_entity_poly.pdbx_strand_id
1 'polypeptide(L)'
;MSKNDDLKRRLKAADRRRARRPLASASTANSAVAYGDEDSSSTNRVDVTGLCIVEILKLDDKRTFRDSEVLTAMRSCLTGGTPSSAEAQLLSQRFEAISQREDVSEREYRDALQGLVRNALNHRNQDDDSAFIQFLSVLAS
;
A
#
# COMPACT_ATOMS: atom_id res chain seq x y z
N MET A 1 -29.72 -49.23 10.43
CA MET A 1 -28.32 -49.61 10.10
C MET A 1 -27.70 -48.75 8.98
N SER A 2 -28.46 -48.23 7.99
CA SER A 2 -27.89 -47.53 6.80
C SER A 2 -27.20 -46.18 7.02
N LYS A 3 -27.49 -45.45 8.12
CA LYS A 3 -26.86 -44.13 8.39
C LYS A 3 -25.35 -44.25 8.67
N ASN A 4 -24.88 -45.41 9.13
CA ASN A 4 -23.47 -45.65 9.42
C ASN A 4 -22.65 -45.90 8.14
N ASP A 5 -23.24 -46.51 7.12
CA ASP A 5 -22.54 -46.78 5.86
C ASP A 5 -22.35 -45.52 5.02
N ASP A 6 -23.33 -44.62 5.03
CA ASP A 6 -23.19 -43.30 4.40
C ASP A 6 -22.14 -42.43 5.09
N LEU A 7 -22.06 -42.51 6.43
CA LEU A 7 -21.04 -41.81 7.20
C LEU A 7 -19.64 -42.33 6.87
N LYS A 8 -19.47 -43.66 6.82
CA LYS A 8 -18.20 -44.30 6.44
C LYS A 8 -17.80 -43.97 5.00
N ARG A 9 -18.76 -43.93 4.07
CA ARG A 9 -18.52 -43.54 2.67
C ARG A 9 -18.08 -42.07 2.55
N ARG A 10 -18.72 -41.16 3.27
CA ARG A 10 -18.34 -39.74 3.31
C ARG A 10 -16.95 -39.52 3.89
N LEU A 11 -16.62 -40.20 4.99
CA LEU A 11 -15.29 -40.16 5.60
C LEU A 11 -14.21 -40.69 4.63
N LYS A 12 -14.46 -41.83 3.98
CA LYS A 12 -13.52 -42.41 3.00
C LYS A 12 -13.35 -41.52 1.76
N ALA A 13 -14.41 -40.84 1.31
CA ALA A 13 -14.35 -39.89 0.21
C ALA A 13 -13.57 -38.61 0.57
N ALA A 14 -13.73 -38.10 1.79
CA ALA A 14 -12.97 -36.97 2.30
C ALA A 14 -11.47 -37.29 2.43
N ASP A 15 -11.15 -38.49 2.91
CA ASP A 15 -9.76 -38.93 3.07
C ASP A 15 -9.03 -39.12 1.72
N ARG A 16 -9.71 -39.72 0.73
CA ARG A 16 -9.20 -39.80 -0.65
C ARG A 16 -8.91 -38.43 -1.28
N ARG A 17 -9.69 -37.39 -0.94
CA ARG A 17 -9.42 -36.02 -1.39
C ARG A 17 -8.18 -35.43 -0.74
N ARG A 18 -7.92 -35.73 0.54
CA ARG A 18 -6.68 -35.33 1.22
C ARG A 18 -5.45 -36.01 0.62
N ALA A 19 -5.51 -37.32 0.36
CA ALA A 19 -4.39 -38.07 -0.20
C ALA A 19 -4.00 -37.67 -1.64
N ARG A 20 -4.94 -37.07 -2.39
CA ARG A 20 -4.71 -36.59 -3.76
C ARG A 20 -4.34 -35.11 -3.86
N ARG A 21 -4.22 -34.42 -2.73
CA ARG A 21 -3.67 -33.06 -2.74
C ARG A 21 -2.16 -33.19 -2.97
N PRO A 22 -1.61 -32.66 -4.07
CA PRO A 22 -0.16 -32.54 -4.15
C PRO A 22 0.30 -31.74 -2.93
N LEU A 23 1.36 -32.22 -2.27
CA LEU A 23 2.14 -31.45 -1.31
C LEU A 23 2.78 -30.28 -2.08
N ALA A 24 1.96 -29.29 -2.43
CA ALA A 24 2.46 -27.96 -2.66
C ALA A 24 3.02 -27.52 -1.31
N SER A 25 4.34 -27.33 -1.30
CA SER A 25 5.15 -26.91 -0.16
C SER A 25 4.37 -26.11 0.85
N ALA A 26 4.42 -26.61 2.08
CA ALA A 26 4.15 -25.82 3.24
C ALA A 26 4.96 -24.51 3.19
N SER A 27 4.24 -23.40 3.16
CA SER A 27 4.52 -22.21 3.96
C SER A 27 3.22 -21.40 4.00
N THR A 28 2.30 -21.86 4.83
CA THR A 28 1.09 -21.13 5.21
C THR A 28 1.35 -20.47 6.55
N ALA A 29 1.11 -19.16 6.58
CA ALA A 29 0.60 -18.38 7.70
C ALA A 29 1.44 -18.30 8.98
N ASN A 30 2.02 -17.11 9.17
CA ASN A 30 1.61 -16.28 10.29
C ASN A 30 1.25 -14.89 9.75
N SER A 31 -0.04 -14.60 9.62
CA SER A 31 -0.53 -13.21 9.66
C SER A 31 -0.44 -12.73 11.11
N ALA A 32 0.79 -12.57 11.58
CA ALA A 32 1.11 -11.54 12.55
C ALA A 32 1.24 -10.23 11.78
N VAL A 33 1.06 -9.11 12.47
CA VAL A 33 1.48 -7.79 11.99
C VAL A 33 3.00 -7.84 11.85
N ALA A 34 3.47 -8.41 10.73
CA ALA A 34 4.87 -8.49 10.39
C ALA A 34 5.27 -7.12 9.86
N TYR A 35 5.76 -6.28 10.77
CA TYR A 35 6.83 -5.35 10.41
C TYR A 35 7.87 -6.19 9.67
N GLY A 36 8.04 -5.91 8.37
CA GLY A 36 8.91 -6.69 7.51
C GLY A 36 10.30 -6.77 8.10
N ASP A 37 10.72 -7.99 8.43
CA ASP A 37 12.12 -8.37 8.42
C ASP A 37 12.49 -8.56 6.94
N GLU A 38 12.70 -7.44 6.24
CA GLU A 38 13.44 -7.43 5.00
C GLU A 38 14.91 -7.28 5.38
N ASP A 39 15.59 -8.42 5.35
CA ASP A 39 16.93 -8.58 4.78
C ASP A 39 17.96 -7.50 5.19
N SER A 40 18.88 -7.90 6.07
CA SER A 40 20.02 -7.12 6.57
C SER A 40 21.07 -6.83 5.49
N SER A 41 20.68 -6.18 4.38
CA SER A 41 21.54 -5.86 3.25
C SER A 41 21.16 -4.58 2.50
N SER A 42 20.82 -3.48 3.17
CA SER A 42 20.85 -2.16 2.51
C SER A 42 20.98 -0.98 3.45
N THR A 43 22.21 -0.70 3.89
CA THR A 43 22.56 0.57 4.55
C THR A 43 22.50 1.80 3.63
N ASN A 44 21.96 1.68 2.40
CA ASN A 44 21.90 2.78 1.44
C ASN A 44 20.70 2.72 0.48
N ARG A 45 19.56 2.12 0.89
CA ARG A 45 18.34 2.15 0.07
C ARG A 45 17.59 3.45 0.32
N VAL A 46 17.20 4.12 -0.76
CA VAL A 46 16.46 5.38 -0.69
C VAL A 46 15.05 5.11 -0.20
N ASP A 47 14.64 5.78 0.87
CA ASP A 47 13.26 5.72 1.33
C ASP A 47 12.34 6.55 0.42
N VAL A 48 11.83 5.91 -0.62
CA VAL A 48 10.94 6.53 -1.60
C VAL A 48 9.61 6.98 -0.96
N THR A 49 9.15 6.26 0.07
CA THR A 49 7.92 6.63 0.78
C THR A 49 8.15 7.92 1.57
N GLY A 50 9.25 8.00 2.31
CA GLY A 50 9.68 9.21 3.01
C GLY A 50 9.85 10.40 2.07
N LEU A 51 10.45 10.20 0.88
CA LEU A 51 10.56 11.26 -0.12
C LEU A 51 9.20 11.82 -0.56
N CYS A 52 8.23 10.94 -0.82
CA CYS A 52 6.88 11.36 -1.18
C CYS A 52 6.19 12.11 -0.04
N ILE A 53 6.33 11.64 1.21
CA ILE A 53 5.76 12.31 2.39
C ILE A 53 6.36 13.72 2.56
N VAL A 54 7.67 13.84 2.42
CA VAL A 54 8.37 15.13 2.54
C VAL A 54 7.87 16.14 1.50
N GLU A 55 7.63 15.72 0.25
CA GLU A 55 7.10 16.63 -0.78
C GLU A 55 5.64 17.05 -0.49
N ILE A 56 4.82 16.17 0.09
CA ILE A 56 3.47 16.52 0.55
C ILE A 56 3.55 17.60 1.63
N LEU A 57 4.34 17.37 2.68
CA LEU A 57 4.44 18.28 3.83
C LEU A 57 5.07 19.63 3.48
N LYS A 58 6.12 19.64 2.64
CA LYS A 58 6.74 20.90 2.14
C LYS A 58 5.77 21.80 1.39
N LEU A 59 4.78 21.20 0.71
CA LEU A 59 3.77 21.93 -0.03
C LEU A 59 2.65 22.40 0.89
N ASP A 60 2.29 21.60 1.90
CA ASP A 60 1.31 21.98 2.92
C ASP A 60 1.74 23.22 3.74
N ASP A 61 3.03 23.29 4.12
CA ASP A 61 3.61 24.47 4.80
C ASP A 61 3.43 25.78 4.02
N LYS A 62 3.25 25.70 2.69
CA LYS A 62 3.14 26.86 1.80
C LYS A 62 1.70 27.13 1.35
N ARG A 63 0.85 26.10 1.35
CA ARG A 63 -0.53 26.12 0.86
C ARG A 63 -1.29 25.04 1.58
N THR A 64 -2.48 25.34 2.09
CA THR A 64 -3.32 24.32 2.71
C THR A 64 -3.78 23.31 1.66
N PHE A 65 -3.21 22.11 1.68
CA PHE A 65 -3.64 21.01 0.80
C PHE A 65 -4.78 20.25 1.44
N ARG A 66 -5.68 19.72 0.61
CA ARG A 66 -6.71 18.79 1.08
C ARG A 66 -6.29 17.36 0.82
N ASP A 67 -6.71 16.44 1.68
CA ASP A 67 -6.51 15.00 1.52
C ASP A 67 -7.04 14.52 0.16
N SER A 68 -8.17 15.07 -0.28
CA SER A 68 -8.76 14.82 -1.60
C SER A 68 -7.84 15.20 -2.76
N GLU A 69 -7.10 16.31 -2.66
CA GLU A 69 -6.13 16.76 -3.67
C GLU A 69 -4.89 15.87 -3.67
N VAL A 70 -4.38 15.54 -2.47
CA VAL A 70 -3.23 14.62 -2.28
C VAL A 70 -3.53 13.25 -2.86
N LEU A 71 -4.71 12.69 -2.55
CA LEU A 71 -5.19 11.43 -3.11
C LEU A 71 -5.33 11.49 -4.63
N THR A 72 -5.82 12.61 -5.17
CA THR A 72 -6.00 12.78 -6.62
C THR A 72 -4.65 12.80 -7.33
N ALA A 73 -3.67 13.52 -6.79
CA ALA A 73 -2.30 13.56 -7.33
C ALA A 73 -1.61 12.19 -7.28
N MET A 74 -1.69 11.46 -6.16
CA MET A 74 -1.09 10.12 -6.08
C MET A 74 -1.74 9.14 -7.08
N ARG A 75 -3.07 9.21 -7.23
CA ARG A 75 -3.80 8.37 -8.19
C ARG A 75 -3.47 8.73 -9.63
N SER A 76 -3.31 10.01 -9.96
CA SER A 76 -2.96 10.44 -11.30
C SER A 76 -1.59 9.93 -11.73
N CYS A 77 -0.61 9.97 -10.82
CA CYS A 77 0.72 9.38 -11.06
C CYS A 77 0.65 7.85 -11.29
N LEU A 78 -0.25 7.15 -10.59
CA LEU A 78 -0.40 5.70 -10.74
C LEU A 78 -1.12 5.28 -12.03
N THR A 79 -2.02 6.13 -12.56
CA THR A 79 -2.84 5.84 -13.74
C THR A 79 -2.35 6.53 -15.01
N GLY A 80 -1.36 7.42 -14.91
CA GLY A 80 -0.90 8.26 -16.02
C GLY A 80 -1.88 9.38 -16.39
N GLY A 81 -2.75 9.77 -15.46
CA GLY A 81 -3.72 10.86 -15.66
C GLY A 81 -3.16 12.23 -15.28
N THR A 82 -3.87 13.29 -15.65
CA THR A 82 -3.57 14.66 -15.20
C THR A 82 -4.69 15.14 -14.28
N PRO A 83 -4.39 15.59 -13.04
CA PRO A 83 -5.40 16.15 -12.15
C PRO A 83 -6.05 17.41 -12.70
N SER A 84 -7.29 17.70 -12.31
CA SER A 84 -7.99 18.93 -12.72
C SER A 84 -7.66 20.14 -11.85
N SER A 85 -7.32 19.92 -10.57
CA SER A 85 -6.94 21.00 -9.63
C SER A 85 -5.47 21.39 -9.82
N ALA A 86 -5.17 22.68 -9.71
CA ALA A 86 -3.82 23.21 -9.84
C ALA A 86 -2.89 22.70 -8.72
N GLU A 87 -3.44 22.53 -7.52
CA GLU A 87 -2.79 21.98 -6.33
C GLU A 87 -2.40 20.52 -6.59
N ALA A 88 -3.35 19.70 -7.01
CA ALA A 88 -3.10 18.30 -7.33
C ALA A 88 -2.13 18.14 -8.51
N GLN A 89 -2.19 19.01 -9.53
CA GLN A 89 -1.21 19.03 -10.62
C GLN A 89 0.21 19.36 -10.13
N LEU A 90 0.34 20.35 -9.25
CA LEU A 90 1.64 20.72 -8.68
C LEU A 90 2.25 19.55 -7.91
N LEU A 91 1.44 18.86 -7.10
CA LEU A 91 1.90 17.71 -6.33
C LEU A 91 2.23 16.50 -7.24
N SER A 92 1.43 16.26 -8.30
CA SER A 92 1.72 15.23 -9.31
C SER A 92 3.08 15.46 -9.97
N GLN A 93 3.41 16.71 -10.31
CA GLN A 93 4.73 17.06 -10.87
C GLN A 93 5.88 16.78 -9.89
N ARG A 94 5.66 16.99 -8.57
CA ARG A 94 6.66 16.65 -7.55
C ARG A 94 6.88 15.15 -7.45
N PHE A 95 5.82 14.35 -7.50
CA PHE A 95 5.94 12.89 -7.50
C PHE A 95 6.60 12.38 -8.78
N GLU A 96 6.27 12.94 -9.94
CA GLU A 96 6.95 12.61 -11.19
C GLU A 96 8.45 12.90 -11.10
N ALA A 97 8.86 14.03 -10.52
CA ALA A 97 10.27 14.32 -10.31
C ALA A 97 10.98 13.28 -9.42
N ILE A 98 10.28 12.69 -8.44
CA ILE A 98 10.83 11.57 -7.63
C ILE A 98 11.02 10.32 -8.49
N SER A 99 10.07 9.99 -9.36
CA SER A 99 10.17 8.83 -10.25
C SER A 99 11.30 8.93 -11.28
N GLN A 100 11.76 10.14 -11.60
CA GLN A 100 12.85 10.40 -12.54
C GLN A 100 14.23 10.39 -11.90
N ARG A 101 14.32 10.16 -10.57
CA ARG A 101 15.62 10.08 -9.90
C ARG A 101 16.34 8.77 -10.25
N GLU A 102 17.65 8.86 -10.46
CA GLU A 102 18.49 7.70 -10.81
C GLU A 102 18.55 6.63 -9.71
N ASP A 103 18.31 7.05 -8.46
CA ASP A 103 18.35 6.20 -7.26
C ASP A 103 16.98 5.62 -6.86
N VAL A 104 15.94 5.83 -7.68
CA VAL A 104 14.57 5.37 -7.43
C VAL A 104 14.13 4.40 -8.52
N SER A 105 13.77 3.18 -8.14
CA SER A 105 13.13 2.24 -9.07
C SER A 105 11.67 2.63 -9.32
N GLU A 106 11.20 2.50 -10.57
CA GLU A 106 9.78 2.68 -10.92
C GLU A 106 8.88 1.79 -10.06
N ARG A 107 9.33 0.56 -9.75
CA ARG A 107 8.59 -0.37 -8.90
C ARG A 107 8.46 0.17 -7.48
N GLU A 108 9.56 0.63 -6.89
CA GLU A 108 9.56 1.18 -5.52
C GLU A 108 8.72 2.43 -5.42
N TYR A 109 8.78 3.30 -6.42
CA TYR A 109 7.93 4.48 -6.52
C TYR A 109 6.44 4.13 -6.59
N ARG A 110 6.06 3.17 -7.44
CA ARG A 110 4.66 2.72 -7.54
C ARG A 110 4.19 2.04 -6.26
N ASP A 111 5.01 1.20 -5.65
CA ASP A 111 4.69 0.52 -4.40
C ASP A 111 4.51 1.54 -3.25
N ALA A 112 5.39 2.56 -3.18
CA ALA A 112 5.29 3.66 -2.22
C ALA A 112 3.99 4.46 -2.40
N LEU A 113 3.66 4.89 -3.62
CA LEU A 113 2.42 5.61 -3.90
C LEU A 113 1.18 4.77 -3.59
N GLN A 114 1.18 3.47 -3.92
CA GLN A 114 0.06 2.59 -3.57
C GLN A 114 -0.09 2.43 -2.06
N GLY A 115 1.02 2.29 -1.33
CA GLY A 115 1.02 2.26 0.13
C GLY A 115 0.44 3.53 0.73
N LEU A 116 0.86 4.70 0.24
CA LEU A 116 0.36 5.99 0.69
C LEU A 116 -1.12 6.17 0.38
N VAL A 117 -1.60 5.79 -0.82
CA VAL A 117 -3.03 5.83 -1.15
C VAL A 117 -3.86 4.96 -0.21
N ARG A 118 -3.38 3.75 0.13
CA ARG A 118 -4.07 2.89 1.10
C ARG A 118 -4.12 3.52 2.48
N ASN A 119 -3.01 4.09 2.94
CA ASN A 119 -2.96 4.79 4.24
C ASN A 119 -3.87 6.02 4.27
N ALA A 120 -3.87 6.82 3.21
CA ALA A 120 -4.76 7.97 3.06
C ALA A 120 -6.23 7.57 3.09
N LEU A 121 -6.61 6.45 2.46
CA LEU A 121 -7.97 5.95 2.53
C LEU A 121 -8.36 5.44 3.92
N ASN A 122 -7.42 4.88 4.68
CA ASN A 122 -7.67 4.42 6.06
C ASN A 122 -7.81 5.58 7.05
N HIS A 123 -7.14 6.70 6.80
CA HIS A 123 -7.17 7.90 7.65
C HIS A 123 -8.14 8.97 7.14
N ARG A 124 -8.90 8.67 6.07
CA ARG A 124 -9.87 9.60 5.52
C ARG A 124 -10.99 9.81 6.53
N ASN A 125 -11.08 11.02 7.05
CA ASN A 125 -12.21 11.46 7.85
C ASN A 125 -13.22 12.20 6.95
N GLN A 126 -14.51 11.92 7.10
CA GLN A 126 -15.55 12.63 6.33
C GLN A 126 -15.76 14.06 6.83
N ASP A 127 -15.45 14.30 8.10
CA ASP A 127 -15.63 15.59 8.76
C ASP A 127 -14.36 16.46 8.71
N ASP A 128 -13.21 15.88 8.35
CA ASP A 128 -11.92 16.56 8.26
C ASP A 128 -11.15 16.10 7.01
N ASP A 129 -11.11 16.96 5.98
CA ASP A 129 -10.40 16.75 4.71
C ASP A 129 -8.90 17.10 4.81
N SER A 130 -8.35 17.13 6.02
CA SER A 130 -6.91 17.29 6.31
C SER A 130 -6.35 16.25 7.28
N ALA A 131 -7.17 15.26 7.68
CA ALA A 131 -6.81 14.27 8.70
C ALA A 131 -5.60 13.41 8.29
N PHE A 132 -5.48 13.07 7.00
CA PHE A 132 -4.33 12.32 6.50
C PHE A 132 -3.06 13.17 6.48
N ILE A 133 -3.14 14.44 6.07
CA ILE A 133 -1.98 15.35 6.11
C ILE A 133 -1.51 15.57 7.57
N GLN A 134 -2.44 15.75 8.51
CA GLN A 134 -2.13 15.83 9.94
C GLN A 134 -1.47 14.55 10.46
N PHE A 135 -1.96 13.37 10.03
CA PHE A 135 -1.32 12.11 10.36
C PHE A 135 0.13 12.04 9.83
N LEU A 136 0.36 12.48 8.60
CA LEU A 136 1.70 12.53 8.02
C LEU A 136 2.63 13.50 8.77
N SER A 137 2.13 14.66 9.20
CA SER A 137 2.94 15.63 9.94
C SER A 137 3.37 15.11 11.30
N VAL A 138 2.50 14.37 12.00
CA VAL A 138 2.85 13.67 13.24
C VAL A 138 3.88 12.57 13.00
N LEU A 139 3.76 11.83 11.89
CA LEU A 139 4.68 10.74 11.57
C LEU A 139 6.08 11.23 11.15
N ALA A 140 6.18 12.45 10.63
CA ALA A 140 7.43 13.07 10.21
C ALA A 140 8.12 13.91 11.29
N SER A 141 7.49 14.08 12.47
CA SER A 141 8.04 14.79 13.64
C SER A 141 8.95 13.92 14.49
#